data_AF-A0A0M2DUW7-F1
#
_entry.id   AF-A0A0M2DUW7-F1
#
_cell.length_a   1.000
_cell.length_b   1.000
_cell.length_c   1.000
_cell.angle_alpha   90.00
_cell.angle_beta   90.00
_cell.angle_gamma   90.00
#
_symmetry.space_group_name_H-M   'P 1'
#
loop_
_entity.id
_entity.type
_entity.pdbx_description
1 polymer ?
#
loop_
_entity_poly.entity_id
_entity_poly.type
_entity_poly.pdbx_seq_one_letter_code
_entity_poly.pdbx_strand_id
1 'polypeptide(L)'
;MSAASLIANHMNVPYGKIVSEEDVAASFRHGRLSASNLEANAILAFFFNEIEPSLIIRCAREVGVSLQTANALYKDTLVRGCCASPSWEEAFGACA
;
A
#
# COMPACT_ATOMS: atom_id res chain seq x y z
N MET A 1 11.93 10.91 6.43
CA MET A 1 11.26 10.26 5.28
C MET A 1 9.85 9.89 5.68
N SER A 2 8.87 10.19 4.83
CA SER A 2 7.48 9.72 5.01
C SER A 2 7.41 8.21 4.81
N ALA A 3 6.42 7.56 5.40
CA ALA A 3 6.16 6.14 5.16
C ALA A 3 5.86 5.86 3.68
N ALA A 4 5.15 6.77 3.00
CA ALA A 4 4.89 6.67 1.56
C ALA A 4 6.19 6.67 0.73
N SER A 5 7.17 7.52 1.09
CA SER A 5 8.49 7.52 0.43
C SER A 5 9.29 6.24 0.68
N LEU A 6 9.20 5.67 1.87
CA LEU A 6 9.88 4.41 2.21
C LEU A 6 9.28 3.22 1.45
N ILE A 7 7.95 3.15 1.38
CA ILE A 7 7.22 2.16 0.58
C ILE A 7 7.61 2.29 -0.89
N ALA A 8 7.51 3.50 -1.48
CA ALA A 8 7.86 3.72 -2.88
C ALA A 8 9.31 3.29 -3.18
N ASN A 9 10.27 3.65 -2.31
CA ASN A 9 11.66 3.25 -2.48
C ASN A 9 11.84 1.73 -2.42
N HIS A 10 11.20 1.05 -1.47
CA HIS A 10 11.27 -0.41 -1.36
C HIS A 10 10.67 -1.10 -2.60
N MET A 11 9.47 -0.68 -3.01
CA MET A 11 8.77 -1.27 -4.16
C MET A 11 9.53 -1.08 -5.48
N ASN A 12 10.38 -0.05 -5.56
CA ASN A 12 11.23 0.21 -6.71
C ASN A 12 12.54 -0.58 -6.74
N VAL A 13 12.94 -1.26 -5.64
CA VAL A 13 14.24 -1.96 -5.55
C VAL A 13 14.51 -2.90 -6.75
N PRO A 14 13.56 -3.75 -7.18
CA PRO A 14 13.81 -4.65 -8.31
C PRO A 14 13.52 -4.04 -9.69
N TYR A 15 12.88 -2.86 -9.77
CA TYR A 15 12.35 -2.31 -11.03
C TYR A 15 12.95 -0.96 -11.45
N GLY A 16 13.69 -0.29 -10.57
CA GLY A 16 14.08 1.11 -10.76
C GLY A 16 12.96 2.08 -10.37
N LYS A 17 13.14 3.38 -10.62
CA LYS A 17 12.26 4.44 -10.09
C LYS A 17 10.97 4.60 -10.90
N ILE A 18 10.01 3.72 -10.68
CA ILE A 18 8.70 3.70 -11.36
C ILE A 18 7.59 4.23 -10.45
N VAL A 19 7.54 3.75 -9.21
CA VAL A 19 6.57 4.16 -8.19
C VAL A 19 7.04 5.44 -7.51
N SER A 20 6.20 6.47 -7.49
CA SER A 20 6.45 7.69 -6.72
C SER A 20 5.81 7.64 -5.33
N GLU A 21 6.25 8.54 -4.44
CA GLU A 21 5.61 8.73 -3.13
C GLU A 21 4.12 9.10 -3.27
N GLU A 22 3.77 9.91 -4.28
CA GLU A 22 2.39 10.32 -4.51
C GLU A 22 1.54 9.16 -5.05
N ASP A 23 2.09 8.20 -5.80
CA ASP A 23 1.36 7.00 -6.21
C ASP A 23 0.92 6.16 -5.00
N VAL A 24 1.80 6.05 -4.00
CA VAL A 24 1.47 5.41 -2.72
C VAL A 24 0.41 6.21 -2.00
N ALA A 25 0.63 7.51 -1.80
CA ALA A 25 -0.30 8.37 -1.06
C ALA A 25 -1.69 8.42 -1.71
N ALA A 26 -1.76 8.54 -3.04
CA ALA A 26 -3.01 8.51 -3.80
C ALA A 26 -3.74 7.18 -3.64
N SER A 27 -3.02 6.05 -3.65
CA SER A 27 -3.63 4.73 -3.45
C SER A 27 -4.25 4.60 -2.05
N PHE A 28 -3.57 5.12 -1.01
CA PHE A 28 -4.13 5.19 0.34
C PHE A 28 -5.35 6.11 0.42
N ARG A 29 -5.28 7.33 -0.15
CA ARG A 29 -6.39 8.31 -0.13
C ARG A 29 -7.64 7.79 -0.82
N HIS A 30 -7.49 7.04 -1.91
CA HIS A 30 -8.63 6.48 -2.65
C HIS A 30 -9.10 5.13 -2.13
N GLY A 31 -8.34 4.47 -1.25
CA GLY A 31 -8.65 3.12 -0.78
C GLY A 31 -8.65 2.07 -1.90
N ARG A 32 -7.86 2.29 -2.96
CA ARG A 32 -7.68 1.39 -4.12
C ARG A 32 -6.43 1.79 -4.89
N LEU A 33 -5.82 0.87 -5.64
CA LEU A 33 -4.65 1.16 -6.45
C LEU A 33 -4.95 2.32 -7.43
N SER A 34 -4.22 3.43 -7.26
CA SER A 34 -4.48 4.70 -7.94
C SER A 34 -3.19 5.40 -8.37
N ALA A 35 -2.17 4.64 -8.74
CA ALA A 35 -0.93 5.18 -9.29
C ALA A 35 -1.15 5.84 -10.66
N SER A 36 -0.23 6.71 -11.02
CA SER A 36 -0.19 7.52 -12.25
C SER A 36 -0.19 6.72 -13.55
N ASN A 37 0.23 5.46 -13.52
CA ASN A 37 0.26 4.58 -14.68
C ASN A 37 0.03 3.10 -14.31
N LEU A 38 -0.19 2.26 -15.32
CA LEU A 38 -0.49 0.83 -15.14
C LEU A 38 0.67 0.05 -14.53
N GLU A 39 1.90 0.38 -14.90
CA GLU A 39 3.11 -0.29 -14.42
C GLU A 39 3.31 -0.06 -12.91
N ALA A 40 3.18 1.19 -12.46
CA ALA A 40 3.24 1.54 -11.05
C ALA A 40 2.12 0.87 -10.23
N ASN A 41 0.91 0.75 -10.78
CA ASN A 41 -0.17 0.00 -10.14
C ASN A 41 0.15 -1.50 -10.04
N ALA A 42 0.74 -2.10 -11.08
CA ALA A 42 1.12 -3.51 -11.07
C ALA A 42 2.19 -3.79 -10.01
N ILE A 43 3.16 -2.89 -9.85
CA ILE A 43 4.18 -2.97 -8.79
C ILE A 43 3.53 -2.84 -7.41
N LEU A 44 2.69 -1.83 -7.20
CA LEU A 44 2.03 -1.58 -5.91
C LEU A 44 1.05 -2.70 -5.52
N ALA A 45 0.57 -3.52 -6.44
CA ALA A 45 -0.40 -4.57 -6.15
C ALA A 45 0.07 -5.55 -5.06
N PHE A 46 1.37 -5.78 -4.95
CA PHE A 46 1.96 -6.72 -3.98
C PHE A 46 2.39 -6.07 -2.66
N PHE A 47 2.17 -4.76 -2.46
CA PHE A 47 2.81 -4.08 -1.33
C PHE A 47 2.34 -4.60 0.04
N PHE A 48 1.12 -5.12 0.19
CA PHE A 48 0.69 -5.72 1.46
C PHE A 48 1.42 -7.01 1.81
N ASN A 49 2.03 -7.69 0.83
CA ASN A 49 2.85 -8.89 1.05
C ASN A 49 4.32 -8.54 1.32
N GLU A 50 4.79 -7.41 0.79
CA GLU A 50 6.19 -6.98 0.88
C GLU A 50 6.45 -6.00 2.05
N ILE A 51 5.43 -5.25 2.47
CA ILE A 51 5.57 -4.18 3.45
C ILE A 51 5.05 -4.61 4.82
N GLU A 52 5.88 -4.37 5.84
CA GLU A 52 5.52 -4.55 7.25
C GLU A 52 4.25 -3.77 7.64
N PRO A 53 3.26 -4.40 8.30
CA PRO A 53 1.98 -3.76 8.64
C PRO A 53 2.11 -2.46 9.42
N SER A 54 3.11 -2.37 10.30
CA SER A 54 3.38 -1.15 11.08
C SER A 54 3.69 0.07 10.19
N LEU A 55 4.37 -0.15 9.05
CA LEU A 55 4.66 0.90 8.08
C LEU A 55 3.43 1.29 7.27
N ILE A 56 2.56 0.31 6.94
CA ILE A 56 1.27 0.55 6.28
C ILE A 56 0.37 1.41 7.19
N ILE A 57 0.26 1.06 8.47
CA ILE A 57 -0.51 1.80 9.49
C ILE A 57 0.04 3.23 9.64
N ARG A 58 1.38 3.36 9.71
CA ARG A 58 2.02 4.67 9.76
C ARG A 58 1.70 5.50 8.52
N CYS A 59 1.76 4.90 7.33
CA CYS A 59 1.42 5.58 6.07
C CYS A 59 -0.02 6.08 6.07
N ALA A 60 -0.98 5.23 6.48
CA ALA A 60 -2.38 5.61 6.60
C ALA A 60 -2.57 6.85 7.51
N ARG A 61 -1.89 6.86 8.67
CA ARG A 61 -1.91 8.00 9.59
C ARG A 61 -1.30 9.26 8.98
N GLU A 62 -0.13 9.15 8.36
CA GLU A 62 0.59 10.28 7.77
C GLU A 62 -0.18 10.92 6.59
N VAL A 63 -0.89 10.11 5.78
CA VAL A 63 -1.72 10.62 4.68
C VAL A 63 -3.15 10.99 5.09
N GLY A 64 -3.48 10.89 6.38
CA GLY A 64 -4.76 11.33 6.95
C GLY A 64 -5.95 10.43 6.62
N VAL A 65 -5.74 9.14 6.38
CA VAL A 65 -6.82 8.18 6.09
C VAL A 65 -7.04 7.21 7.24
N SER A 66 -8.24 6.66 7.33
CA SER A 66 -8.57 5.65 8.34
C SER A 66 -7.97 4.29 7.99
N LEU A 67 -7.84 3.42 8.99
CA LEU A 67 -7.43 2.02 8.77
C LEU A 67 -8.44 1.27 7.90
N GLN A 68 -9.72 1.65 7.94
CA GLN A 68 -10.75 1.08 7.08
C GLN A 68 -10.51 1.42 5.61
N THR A 69 -10.07 2.65 5.30
CA THR A 69 -9.68 3.03 3.94
C THR A 69 -8.42 2.29 3.49
N ALA A 70 -7.43 2.14 4.37
CA ALA A 70 -6.26 1.31 4.06
C ALA A 70 -6.65 -0.16 3.83
N ASN A 71 -7.62 -0.68 4.57
CA ASN A 71 -8.13 -2.03 4.35
C ASN A 71 -8.98 -2.15 3.06
N ALA A 72 -9.64 -1.08 2.62
CA ALA A 72 -10.28 -1.06 1.30
C ALA A 72 -9.23 -1.19 0.19
N LEU A 73 -8.07 -0.53 0.33
CA LEU A 73 -6.94 -0.70 -0.58
C LEU A 73 -6.43 -2.15 -0.60
N TYR A 74 -6.32 -2.82 0.54
CA TYR A 74 -6.01 -4.25 0.62
C TYR A 74 -7.02 -5.11 -0.14
N LYS A 75 -8.31 -4.86 0.07
CA LYS A 75 -9.36 -5.61 -0.65
C LYS A 75 -9.31 -5.39 -2.16
N ASP A 76 -8.93 -4.19 -2.62
CA ASP A 76 -8.72 -3.91 -4.05
C ASP A 76 -7.57 -4.76 -4.62
N THR A 77 -6.49 -5.00 -3.88
CA THR A 77 -5.41 -5.89 -4.36
C THR A 77 -5.88 -7.34 -4.47
N LEU A 78 -6.70 -7.83 -3.53
CA LEU A 78 -7.28 -9.18 -3.58
C LEU A 78 -8.19 -9.37 -4.80
N VAL A 79 -9.06 -8.38 -5.10
CA VAL A 79 -9.93 -8.42 -6.29
C VAL A 79 -9.12 -8.51 -7.58
N ARG A 80 -7.90 -7.98 -7.59
CA ARG A 80 -6.96 -8.03 -8.72
C ARG A 80 -6.15 -9.32 -8.80
N GLY A 81 -6.39 -10.27 -7.89
CA GLY A 81 -5.77 -11.60 -7.89
C GLY A 81 -4.48 -11.70 -7.09
N CYS A 82 -4.15 -10.71 -6.26
CA CYS A 82 -3.02 -10.82 -5.34
C CYS A 82 -3.33 -11.81 -4.20
N CYS A 83 -2.27 -12.40 -3.65
CA CYS A 83 -2.37 -13.29 -2.50
C CYS A 83 -2.76 -12.53 -1.24
N ALA A 84 -3.51 -13.18 -0.35
CA ALA A 84 -3.75 -12.66 0.99
C ALA A 84 -2.44 -12.39 1.74
N SER A 85 -2.46 -11.39 2.62
CA SER A 85 -1.35 -11.07 3.52
C SER A 85 -1.76 -11.38 4.96
N PRO A 86 -1.37 -12.55 5.51
CA PRO A 86 -1.72 -12.93 6.88
C PRO A 86 -1.24 -11.91 7.92
N SER A 87 -0.07 -11.30 7.70
CA SER A 87 0.48 -10.29 8.60
C SER A 87 -0.36 -9.02 8.63
N TRP A 88 -0.88 -8.58 7.48
CA TRP A 88 -1.81 -7.44 7.43
C TRP A 88 -3.15 -7.79 8.07
N GLU A 89 -3.72 -8.96 7.76
CA GLU A 89 -5.01 -9.40 8.30
C GLU A 89 -4.99 -9.48 9.83
N GLU A 90 -3.93 -10.03 10.41
CA GLU A 90 -3.72 -10.07 11.86
C GLU A 90 -3.58 -8.67 12.45
N ALA A 91 -2.74 -7.82 11.87
CA ALA A 91 -2.52 -6.46 12.36
C ALA A 91 -3.78 -5.58 12.28
N PHE A 92 -4.55 -5.71 11.21
CA PHE A 92 -5.84 -5.02 11.07
C PHE A 92 -6.84 -5.54 12.10
N GLY A 93 -6.94 -6.86 12.30
CA GLY A 93 -7.82 -7.47 13.30
C GLY A 93 -7.50 -7.06 14.74
N ALA A 94 -6.23 -6.80 15.06
CA ALA A 94 -5.81 -6.28 16.37
C ALA A 94 -6.12 -4.79 16.59
N CYS A 95 -6.33 -4.03 15.51
CA CYS A 95 -6.55 -2.58 15.53
C CYS A 95 -7.99 -2.15 15.21
N ALA A 96 -8.83 -3.07 14.74
CA ALA A 96 -10.23 -2.86 14.33
C ALA A 96 -11.21 -3.04 15.49
#